data_AF-W1XTX9-F1
#
_entry.id   AF-W1XTX9-F1
#
_cell.length_a   1.000
_cell.length_b   1.000
_cell.length_c   1.000
_cell.angle_alpha   90.00
_cell.angle_beta   90.00
_cell.angle_gamma   90.00
#
_symmetry.space_group_name_H-M   'P 1'
#
loop_
_entity.id
_entity.type
_entity.pdbx_description
1 polymer ?
#
loop_
_entity_poly.entity_id
_entity_poly.type
_entity_poly.pdbx_seq_one_letter_code
_entity_poly.pdbx_strand_id
1 'polypeptide(L)' 'ASAQGKKAVDALAGQSAKLLNGIPIDEEDFFGRQLAFNMLPLLPDSEGSVREERRIVDEVRKILQDEGLMISASVVQAPV' A
#
# COMPACT_ATOMS: atom_id res chain seq x y z
N ALA A 1 1.48 -6.46 1.40
CA ALA A 1 1.94 -7.07 0.12
C ALA A 1 0.86 -7.88 -0.59
N SER A 2 0.08 -8.72 0.11
CA SER A 2 -0.94 -9.60 -0.50
C SER A 2 -1.96 -8.89 -1.40
N ALA A 3 -2.33 -7.64 -1.09
CA ALA A 3 -3.22 -6.81 -1.90
C ALA A 3 -2.74 -6.58 -3.35
N GLN A 4 -1.43 -6.72 -3.62
CA GLN A 4 -0.83 -6.58 -4.95
C GLN A 4 -0.42 -7.94 -5.57
N GLY A 5 -0.89 -9.05 -4.98
CA GLY A 5 -0.71 -10.41 -5.50
C GLY A 5 0.64 -11.05 -5.16
N LYS A 6 0.84 -12.28 -5.67
CA LYS A 6 1.98 -13.15 -5.32
C LYS A 6 3.33 -12.49 -5.56
N LYS A 7 3.51 -11.79 -6.69
CA LYS A 7 4.77 -11.10 -7.01
C LYS A 7 5.20 -10.10 -5.93
N ALA A 8 4.25 -9.34 -5.39
CA ALA A 8 4.51 -8.39 -4.32
C ALA A 8 4.88 -9.07 -3.00
N VAL A 9 4.28 -10.24 -2.72
CA VAL A 9 4.61 -11.07 -1.55
C VAL A 9 6.03 -11.62 -1.66
N ASP A 10 6.37 -12.19 -2.82
CA ASP A 10 7.71 -12.73 -3.09
C ASP A 10 8.78 -11.62 -3.02
N ALA A 11 8.49 -10.41 -3.52
CA ALA A 11 9.38 -9.26 -3.43
C ALA A 11 9.62 -8.82 -1.98
N LEU A 12 8.56 -8.72 -1.15
CA LEU A 12 8.69 -8.35 0.27
C LEU A 12 9.54 -9.39 1.04
N ALA A 13 9.30 -10.68 0.80
CA ALA A 13 10.10 -11.74 1.40
C ALA A 13 11.57 -11.67 0.96
N GLY A 14 11.81 -11.42 -0.34
CA GLY A 14 13.15 -11.22 -0.90
C GLY A 14 13.90 -10.03 -0.29
N GLN A 15 13.26 -8.86 -0.19
CA GLN A 15 13.85 -7.69 0.46
C GLN A 15 14.19 -7.97 1.92
N SER A 16 13.27 -8.62 2.67
CA SER A 16 13.48 -8.95 4.08
C SER A 16 14.67 -9.88 4.26
N ALA A 17 14.78 -10.93 3.44
CA ALA A 17 15.90 -11.86 3.48
C ALA A 17 17.23 -11.19 3.13
N LYS A 18 17.29 -10.33 2.11
CA LYS A 18 18.51 -9.59 1.74
C LYS A 18 19.00 -8.72 2.89
N LEU A 19 18.12 -7.89 3.46
CA LEU A 19 18.47 -6.98 4.55
C LEU A 19 18.94 -7.72 5.81
N LEU A 20 18.29 -8.84 6.17
CA LEU A 20 18.73 -9.68 7.30
C LEU A 20 20.11 -10.32 7.08
N ASN A 21 20.53 -10.48 5.83
CA ASN A 21 21.87 -10.97 5.47
C ASN A 21 22.87 -9.83 5.18
N GLY A 22 22.52 -8.57 5.46
CA GLY A 22 23.39 -7.41 5.20
C GLY A 22 23.57 -7.07 3.73
N ILE A 23 22.71 -7.60 2.85
CA ILE A 23 22.72 -7.34 1.41
C ILE A 23 21.78 -6.17 1.12
N PRO A 24 22.22 -5.13 0.38
CA PRO A 24 21.33 -4.03 -0.01
C PRO A 24 20.20 -4.51 -0.92
N ILE A 25 19.10 -3.75 -0.95
CA ILE A 25 18.00 -4.00 -1.87
C ILE A 25 18.31 -3.40 -3.25
N ASP A 26 17.75 -4.00 -4.30
CA ASP A 26 17.85 -3.49 -5.66
C ASP A 26 16.77 -2.42 -5.90
N GLU A 27 17.14 -1.29 -6.50
CA GLU A 27 16.19 -0.21 -6.83
C GLU A 27 15.19 -0.63 -7.92
N GLU A 28 15.54 -1.62 -8.74
CA GLU A 28 14.68 -2.20 -9.79
C GLU A 28 13.70 -3.27 -9.28
N ASP A 29 13.61 -3.48 -7.96
CA ASP A 29 12.64 -4.42 -7.39
C ASP A 29 11.19 -3.94 -7.56
N PHE A 30 10.23 -4.84 -7.36
CA PHE A 30 8.79 -4.64 -7.60
C PHE A 30 8.23 -3.34 -7.00
N PHE A 31 8.69 -2.93 -5.81
CA PHE A 31 8.21 -1.72 -5.13
C PHE A 31 8.95 -0.44 -5.56
N GLY A 32 10.07 -0.54 -6.28
CA GLY A 32 10.95 0.58 -6.65
C GLY A 32 11.63 1.29 -5.47
N ARG A 33 11.40 0.81 -4.24
CA ARG A 33 11.92 1.33 -2.97
C ARG A 33 11.78 0.27 -1.88
N GLN A 34 12.44 0.48 -0.73
CA GLN A 34 12.36 -0.44 0.40
C GLN A 34 10.97 -0.45 1.03
N LEU A 35 10.29 -1.59 0.93
CA LEU A 35 9.12 -1.88 1.76
C LEU A 35 9.51 -2.68 3.00
N ALA A 36 10.46 -3.61 2.93
CA ALA A 36 10.85 -4.41 4.08
C ALA A 36 11.26 -3.52 5.27
N PHE A 37 10.67 -3.78 6.44
CA PHE A 37 10.87 -2.98 7.67
C PHE A 37 10.54 -1.48 7.52
N ASN A 38 9.68 -1.11 6.56
CA ASN A 38 9.32 0.27 6.26
C ASN A 38 7.83 0.43 5.93
N MET A 39 7.32 1.66 6.04
CA MET A 39 5.95 2.04 5.68
C MET A 39 6.00 2.99 4.49
N LEU A 40 5.23 2.69 3.44
CA LEU A 40 5.24 3.50 2.21
C LEU A 40 3.91 4.24 2.04
N PRO A 41 3.91 5.58 1.92
CA PRO A 41 2.70 6.31 1.60
C PRO A 41 2.31 6.05 0.14
N LEU A 42 1.00 6.01 -0.09
CA LEU A 42 0.42 6.07 -1.43
C LEU A 42 0.33 7.53 -1.85
N LEU A 43 0.57 7.80 -3.13
CA LEU A 43 0.56 9.16 -3.67
C LEU A 43 -0.82 9.51 -4.23
N PRO A 44 -1.25 10.76 -4.13
CA PRO A 44 -2.46 11.23 -4.79
C PRO A 44 -2.41 11.03 -6.30
N ASP A 45 -3.56 10.71 -6.90
CA ASP A 45 -3.74 10.70 -8.35
C ASP A 45 -4.12 12.10 -8.89
N SER A 46 -4.52 12.19 -10.16
CA SER A 46 -4.93 13.45 -10.80
C SER A 46 -6.16 14.12 -10.18
N GLU A 47 -6.95 13.39 -9.39
CA GLU A 47 -8.09 13.93 -8.65
C GLU A 47 -7.67 14.48 -7.26
N GLY A 48 -6.38 14.42 -6.92
CA GLY A 48 -5.83 15.07 -5.73
C GLY A 48 -6.04 14.31 -4.42
N SER A 49 -6.46 13.04 -4.48
CA SER A 49 -6.51 12.16 -3.31
C SER A 49 -5.93 10.79 -3.63
N VAL A 50 -5.62 10.00 -2.61
CA VAL A 50 -5.26 8.59 -2.81
C VAL A 50 -6.51 7.82 -3.25
N ARG A 51 -6.39 7.06 -4.33
CA ARG A 51 -7.50 6.32 -4.94
C ARG A 51 -8.14 5.32 -3.96
N GLU A 52 -7.32 4.60 -3.20
CA GLU A 52 -7.77 3.62 -2.22
C GLU A 52 -8.56 4.27 -1.08
N GLU A 53 -8.16 5.47 -0.63
CA GLU A 53 -8.89 6.24 0.38
C GLU A 53 -10.26 6.68 -0.14
N ARG A 54 -10.30 7.22 -1.37
CA ARG A 54 -11.54 7.62 -2.06
C ARG A 54 -12.50 6.43 -2.18
N ARG A 55 -11.99 5.28 -2.64
CA ARG A 55 -12.77 4.05 -2.78
C ARG A 55 -13.35 3.57 -1.45
N ILE A 56 -12.60 3.65 -0.33
CA ILE A 56 -13.13 3.27 0.98
C ILE A 56 -14.32 4.17 1.37
N VAL A 57 -14.18 5.49 1.20
CA VAL A 57 -15.25 6.44 1.51
C VAL A 57 -16.51 6.13 0.67
N ASP A 58 -16.35 5.97 -0.64
CA ASP A 58 -17.45 5.74 -1.57
C ASP A 58 -18.17 4.41 -1.31
N GLU A 59 -17.42 3.32 -1.13
CA GLU A 59 -18.01 1.99 -0.90
C GLU A 59 -18.69 1.90 0.46
N VAL A 60 -18.14 2.53 1.52
CA VAL A 60 -18.78 2.53 2.84
C VAL A 60 -20.12 3.27 2.79
N ARG A 61 -20.17 4.46 2.18
CA ARG A 61 -21.43 5.23 2.02
C ARG A 61 -22.47 4.46 1.23
N LYS A 62 -22.05 3.85 0.12
CA LYS A 62 -22.91 3.05 -0.74
C LYS A 62 -23.48 1.82 -0.03
N ILE A 63 -22.65 1.06 0.68
CA ILE A 63 -23.07 -0.17 1.38
C ILE A 63 -24.01 0.17 2.54
N LEU A 64 -23.72 1.25 3.29
CA LEU A 64 -24.55 1.68 4.42
C LEU A 64 -25.77 2.51 4.01
N GLN A 65 -25.89 2.86 2.73
CA GLN A 65 -26.94 3.73 2.20
C GLN A 65 -27.02 5.09 2.92
N ASP A 66 -25.86 5.62 3.30
CA ASP A 66 -25.73 6.91 4.00
C ASP A 66 -24.67 7.78 3.32
N GLU A 67 -25.12 8.63 2.39
CA GLU A 67 -24.28 9.61 1.70
C GLU A 67 -23.74 10.72 2.64
N GLY A 68 -24.44 10.96 3.76
CA GLY A 68 -24.07 11.97 4.75
C GLY A 68 -23.02 11.50 5.76
N LEU A 69 -22.61 10.23 5.69
CA LEU A 69 -21.65 9.66 6.63
C LEU A 69 -20.32 10.42 6.59
N MET A 70 -19.96 11.00 7.72
CA MET A 70 -18.69 11.68 7.93
C MET A 70 -17.60 10.65 8.24
N ILE A 71 -16.84 10.27 7.23
CA ILE A 71 -15.73 9.32 7.32
C ILE A 71 -14.52 9.85 6.57
N SER A 72 -13.33 9.59 7.10
CA SER A 72 -12.05 9.77 6.42
C SER A 72 -11.25 8.48 6.51
N ALA A 73 -10.42 8.24 5.50
CA ALA A 73 -9.53 7.09 5.44
C ALA A 73 -8.11 7.57 5.18
N SER A 74 -7.13 6.87 5.74
CA SER A 74 -5.72 7.05 5.42
C SER A 74 -5.11 5.68 5.13
N VAL A 75 -4.50 5.51 3.96
CA VAL A 75 -3.98 4.21 3.52
C VAL A 75 -2.47 4.28 3.34
N VAL A 76 -1.80 3.35 4.01
CA VAL A 76 -0.35 3.19 3.96
C VAL A 76 -0.02 1.75 3.60
N GLN A 77 1.03 1.55 2.80
CA GLN A 77 1.52 0.23 2.49
C GLN A 77 2.49 -0.23 3.58
N ALA A 78 2.07 -1.25 4.32
CA ALA A 78 2.84 -1.87 5.39
C ALA A 78 3.57 -3.15 4.94
N PRO A 79 4.66 -3.55 5.63
CA PRO A 79 5.44 -4.74 5.30
C PRO A 79 4.81 -6.00 5.90
N VAL A 80 3.54 -6.25 5.56
CA VAL A 80 2.75 -7.43 5.98
C VAL A 80 2.11 -8.14 4.80
#